data_AF-A0A2T1HNQ6-F1
#
_entry.id   AF-A0A2T1HNQ6-F1
#
_cell.length_a   1.000
_cell.length_b   1.000
_cell.length_c   1.000
_cell.angle_alpha   90.00
_cell.angle_beta   90.00
_cell.angle_gamma   90.00
#
_symmetry.space_group_name_H-M   'P 1'
#
loop_
_entity.id
_entity.type
_entity.pdbx_description
1 polymer ?
#
loop_
_entity_poly.entity_id
_entity_poly.type
_entity_poly.pdbx_seq_one_letter_code
_entity_poly.pdbx_strand_id
1 'polypeptide(L)'
;MKSAPVRDAAAGQAPYYPPMLLPRLHETLRELVEARGEFDYESETLMRAPLSPVLKAKLAKALELRRQQACQPLEQRLRELEKELRAVIRDRRWDEKAS
;
A
#
# COMPACT_ATOMS: atom_id res chain seq x y z
N MET A 1 23.25 37.69 29.36
CA MET A 1 22.00 37.07 28.86
C MET A 1 21.68 37.64 27.49
N LYS A 2 21.97 36.91 26.40
CA LYS A 2 21.29 37.01 25.09
C LYS A 2 21.50 35.67 24.37
N SER A 3 20.61 34.72 24.63
CA SER A 3 20.54 33.48 23.88
C SER A 3 20.00 33.81 22.49
N ALA A 4 20.72 33.38 21.44
CA ALA A 4 20.25 33.46 20.07
C ALA A 4 18.93 32.69 19.92
N PRO A 5 17.99 33.15 19.06
CA PRO A 5 16.78 32.39 18.80
C PRO A 5 17.18 31.08 18.12
N VAL A 6 16.92 29.97 18.81
CA VAL A 6 17.00 28.62 18.26
C VAL A 6 16.09 28.60 17.03
N ARG A 7 16.68 28.42 15.86
CA ARG A 7 15.91 28.13 14.64
C ARG A 7 15.14 26.85 14.92
N ASP A 8 13.81 26.97 15.05
CA ASP A 8 12.89 25.84 15.06
C ASP A 8 13.05 25.06 13.75
N ALA A 9 13.90 24.04 13.78
CA ALA A 9 14.07 23.06 12.71
C ALA A 9 13.00 21.96 12.80
N ALA A 10 11.75 22.34 13.12
CA ALA A 10 10.66 21.41 13.41
C ALA A 10 9.33 21.76 12.72
N ALA A 11 9.35 22.52 11.63
CA ALA A 11 8.25 22.53 10.66
C ALA A 11 8.66 21.63 9.49
N GLY A 12 8.77 20.32 9.76
CA GLY A 12 8.93 19.30 8.73
C GLY A 12 7.74 19.39 7.80
N GLN A 13 7.92 20.08 6.68
CA GLN A 13 6.93 20.28 5.64
C GLN A 13 6.38 18.90 5.27
N ALA A 14 5.12 18.65 5.65
CA ALA A 14 4.45 17.41 5.25
C ALA A 14 4.63 17.29 3.74
N PRO A 15 5.14 16.16 3.22
CA PRO A 15 5.37 16.00 1.80
C PRO A 15 4.08 16.38 1.07
N TYR A 16 4.13 17.47 0.31
CA TYR A 16 2.98 17.91 -0.47
C TYR A 16 2.78 16.85 -1.55
N TYR A 17 1.88 15.90 -1.27
CA TYR A 17 1.47 14.94 -2.26
C TYR A 17 0.41 15.58 -3.17
N PRO A 18 0.41 15.27 -4.47
CA PRO A 18 -0.60 15.79 -5.37
C PRO A 18 -1.98 15.38 -4.85
N PRO A 19 -2.92 16.33 -4.64
CA PRO A 19 -4.21 16.05 -4.01
C PRO A 19 -5.06 15.03 -4.78
N MET A 20 -4.72 14.74 -6.05
CA MET A 20 -5.39 13.71 -6.85
C MET A 20 -4.81 12.29 -6.69
N LEU A 21 -3.55 12.13 -6.22
CA LEU A 21 -2.92 10.82 -6.06
C LEU A 21 -3.16 10.20 -4.69
N LEU A 22 -3.27 11.03 -3.64
CA LEU A 22 -3.52 10.57 -2.27
C LEU A 22 -4.83 9.78 -2.12
N PRO A 23 -5.98 10.23 -2.65
CA PRO A 23 -7.22 9.46 -2.54
C PRO A 23 -7.14 8.10 -3.24
N ARG A 24 -6.54 8.05 -4.45
CA ARG A 24 -6.36 6.81 -5.22
C ARG A 24 -5.43 5.83 -4.50
N LEU A 25 -4.37 6.33 -3.86
CA LEU A 25 -3.44 5.52 -3.07
C LEU A 25 -4.13 4.95 -1.83
N HIS A 26 -4.87 5.79 -1.09
CA HIS A 26 -5.58 5.39 0.12
C HIS A 26 -6.65 4.33 -0.19
N GLU A 27 -7.42 4.52 -1.26
CA GLU A 27 -8.41 3.55 -1.72
C GLU A 27 -7.77 2.21 -2.10
N THR A 28 -6.70 2.23 -2.91
CA THR A 28 -6.00 1.01 -3.34
C THR A 28 -5.40 0.25 -2.13
N LEU A 29 -4.86 0.97 -1.14
CA LEU A 29 -4.35 0.35 0.08
C LEU A 29 -5.45 -0.27 0.92
N ARG A 30 -6.60 0.41 1.03
CA ARG A 30 -7.77 -0.13 1.74
C ARG A 30 -8.26 -1.42 1.08
N GLU A 31 -8.47 -1.39 -0.24
CA GLU A 31 -8.89 -2.57 -1.02
C GLU A 31 -7.91 -3.74 -0.86
N LEU A 32 -6.60 -3.48 -0.82
CA LEU A 32 -5.58 -4.51 -0.64
C LEU A 32 -5.63 -5.13 0.77
N VAL A 33 -5.84 -4.30 1.79
CA VAL A 33 -5.97 -4.76 3.19
C VAL A 33 -7.24 -5.59 3.35
N GLU A 34 -8.37 -5.13 2.81
CA GLU A 34 -9.65 -5.85 2.82
C GLU A 34 -9.51 -7.21 2.12
N ALA A 35 -8.97 -7.22 0.90
CA ALA A 35 -8.74 -8.45 0.14
C ALA A 35 -7.88 -9.43 0.94
N ARG A 36 -6.72 -9.00 1.47
CA ARG A 36 -5.84 -9.89 2.26
C ARG A 36 -6.52 -10.42 3.53
N GLY A 37 -7.26 -9.57 4.25
CA GLY A 37 -7.96 -9.94 5.48
C GLY A 37 -9.05 -10.99 5.27
N GLU A 38 -9.79 -10.93 4.15
CA GLU A 38 -10.78 -11.96 3.79
C GLU A 38 -10.13 -13.34 3.60
N PHE A 39 -8.96 -13.40 2.97
CA PHE A 39 -8.26 -14.67 2.74
C PHE A 39 -7.66 -15.26 4.00
N ASP A 40 -7.10 -14.43 4.89
CA ASP A 40 -6.54 -14.91 6.16
C ASP A 40 -7.64 -15.56 7.02
N TYR A 41 -8.83 -14.95 7.08
CA TYR A 41 -9.97 -15.51 7.80
C TYR A 41 -10.54 -16.79 7.18
N GLU A 42 -10.75 -16.81 5.85
CA GLU A 42 -11.23 -18.01 5.15
C GLU A 42 -10.23 -19.17 5.30
N SER A 43 -8.93 -18.90 5.16
CA SER A 43 -7.85 -19.88 5.28
C SER A 43 -7.80 -20.49 6.68
N GLU A 44 -7.83 -19.67 7.73
CA GLU A 44 -7.83 -20.18 9.11
C GLU A 44 -9.05 -21.07 9.40
N THR A 45 -10.24 -20.65 8.94
CA THR A 45 -11.49 -21.38 9.17
C THR A 45 -11.48 -22.73 8.45
N LEU A 46 -11.08 -22.73 7.18
CA LEU A 46 -11.09 -23.91 6.33
C LEU A 46 -9.98 -24.91 6.70
N MET A 47 -8.82 -24.44 7.15
CA MET A 47 -7.70 -25.32 7.54
C MET A 47 -7.94 -26.02 8.89
N ARG A 48 -8.82 -25.46 9.74
CA ARG A 48 -9.28 -26.11 11.00
C ARG A 48 -10.29 -27.23 10.77
N ALA A 49 -10.94 -27.29 9.61
CA ALA A 49 -11.91 -28.35 9.31
C ALA A 49 -11.26 -29.75 9.32
N PRO A 50 -12.01 -30.80 9.71
CA PRO A 50 -11.53 -32.19 9.74
C PRO A 50 -11.51 -32.79 8.31
N LEU A 51 -10.74 -32.16 7.42
CA LEU A 51 -10.53 -32.61 6.05
C LEU A 51 -9.32 -33.55 5.97
N SER A 52 -9.35 -34.46 4.99
CA SER A 52 -8.18 -35.27 4.68
C SER A 52 -6.99 -34.39 4.25
N PRO A 53 -5.73 -34.82 4.47
CA PRO A 53 -4.55 -34.03 4.10
C PRO A 53 -4.55 -33.62 2.62
N VAL A 54 -5.02 -34.51 1.74
CA VAL A 54 -5.12 -34.26 0.28
C VAL A 54 -6.11 -33.13 -0.03
N LEU A 55 -7.27 -33.12 0.65
CA LEU A 55 -8.27 -32.07 0.48
C LEU A 55 -7.77 -30.73 1.04
N LYS A 56 -7.07 -30.73 2.18
CA LYS A 56 -6.43 -29.53 2.73
C LYS A 56 -5.41 -28.93 1.75
N ALA A 57 -4.58 -29.77 1.13
CA ALA A 57 -3.60 -29.30 0.15
C ALA A 57 -4.26 -28.68 -1.10
N LYS A 58 -5.34 -29.29 -1.61
CA LYS A 58 -6.10 -28.74 -2.74
C LYS A 58 -6.76 -27.41 -2.37
N LEU A 59 -7.33 -27.33 -1.17
CA LEU A 59 -7.99 -26.13 -0.68
C LEU A 59 -7.00 -24.98 -0.45
N ALA A 60 -5.86 -25.25 0.17
CA ALA A 60 -4.78 -24.28 0.33
C ALA A 60 -4.31 -23.74 -1.03
N LYS A 61 -4.16 -24.61 -2.04
CA LYS A 61 -3.79 -24.19 -3.40
C LYS A 61 -4.87 -23.31 -4.05
N ALA A 62 -6.15 -23.64 -3.87
CA ALA A 62 -7.25 -22.86 -4.41
C ALA A 62 -7.36 -21.48 -3.74
N LEU A 63 -7.19 -21.42 -2.41
CA LEU A 63 -7.19 -20.17 -1.65
C LEU A 63 -6.01 -19.29 -2.04
N GLU A 64 -4.81 -19.84 -2.19
CA GLU A 64 -3.64 -19.09 -2.63
C GLU A 64 -3.83 -18.53 -4.04
N LEU A 65 -4.43 -19.31 -4.96
CA LEU A 65 -4.72 -18.83 -6.31
C LEU A 65 -5.74 -17.67 -6.28
N ARG A 66 -6.81 -17.81 -5.48
CA ARG A 66 -7.83 -16.75 -5.32
C ARG A 66 -7.22 -15.49 -4.69
N ARG A 67 -6.34 -15.64 -3.70
CA ARG A 67 -5.57 -14.55 -3.09
C ARG A 67 -4.73 -13.80 -4.11
N GLN A 68 -4.01 -14.54 -4.95
CA GLN A 68 -3.20 -13.96 -6.02
C GLN A 68 -4.06 -13.19 -7.03
N GLN A 69 -5.18 -13.76 -7.47
CA GLN A 69 -6.09 -13.10 -8.41
C GLN A 69 -6.68 -11.79 -7.86
N ALA A 70 -6.99 -11.74 -6.57
CA ALA A 70 -7.52 -10.53 -5.93
C ALA A 70 -6.42 -9.49 -5.63
N CYS A 71 -5.26 -9.92 -5.12
CA CYS A 71 -4.21 -9.01 -4.66
C CYS A 71 -3.29 -8.50 -5.78
N GLN A 72 -3.00 -9.30 -6.81
CA GLN A 72 -2.05 -8.90 -7.85
C GLN A 72 -2.45 -7.63 -8.62
N PRO A 73 -3.72 -7.44 -9.02
CA PRO A 73 -4.14 -6.19 -9.67
C PRO A 73 -3.97 -4.97 -8.77
N LEU A 74 -4.27 -5.11 -7.47
CA LEU A 74 -4.14 -4.05 -6.48
C LEU A 74 -2.68 -3.69 -6.21
N GLU A 75 -1.81 -4.70 -6.09
CA GLU A 75 -0.36 -4.50 -5.98
C GLU A 75 0.22 -3.84 -7.22
N GLN A 76 -0.29 -4.18 -8.41
CA GLN A 76 0.12 -3.54 -9.65
C GLN A 76 -0.32 -2.07 -9.69
N ARG A 77 -1.57 -1.77 -9.34
CA ARG A 77 -2.09 -0.40 -9.22
C ARG A 77 -1.28 0.42 -8.21
N LEU A 78 -0.91 -0.18 -7.08
CA LEU A 78 -0.05 0.46 -6.07
C LEU A 78 1.33 0.83 -6.64
N ARG A 79 1.98 -0.11 -7.35
CA ARG A 79 3.28 0.15 -8.02
C ARG A 79 3.19 1.27 -9.06
N GLU A 80 2.09 1.36 -9.78
CA GLU A 80 1.85 2.42 -10.77
C GLU A 80 1.67 3.78 -10.09
N LEU A 81 0.85 3.85 -9.05
CA LEU A 81 0.67 5.06 -8.24
C LEU A 81 1.99 5.52 -7.60
N GLU A 82 2.82 4.61 -7.12
CA GLU A 82 4.16 4.94 -6.62
C GLU A 82 5.08 5.53 -7.69
N LYS A 83 5.00 5.03 -8.93
CA LYS A 83 5.75 5.59 -10.07
C LYS A 83 5.25 6.99 -10.42
N GLU A 84 3.93 7.19 -10.49
CA GLU A 84 3.31 8.51 -10.73
C GLU A 84 3.75 9.50 -9.64
N LEU A 85 3.69 9.08 -8.37
CA LEU A 85 4.12 9.90 -7.23
C LEU A 85 5.59 10.32 -7.34
N ARG A 86 6.48 9.38 -7.67
CA ARG A 86 7.91 9.65 -7.86
C ARG A 86 8.16 10.59 -9.05
N ALA A 87 7.39 10.47 -10.13
CA ALA A 87 7.48 11.36 -11.27
C ALA A 87 7.08 12.79 -10.89
N VAL A 88 5.95 12.98 -10.21
CA VAL A 88 5.52 14.31 -9.77
C VAL A 88 6.49 14.94 -8.78
N ILE A 89 7.03 14.16 -7.84
CA ILE A 89 8.07 14.64 -6.90
C ILE A 89 9.34 15.07 -7.66
N ARG A 90 9.71 14.36 -8.73
CA ARG A 90 10.89 14.70 -9.55
C ARG A 90 10.67 15.98 -10.34
N ASP A 91 9.52 16.13 -11.00
CA ASP A 91 9.19 17.30 -11.81
C ASP A 91 9.09 18.56 -10.94
N ARG A 92 8.46 18.48 -9.77
CA ARG A 92 8.42 19.63 -8.84
C ARG A 92 9.79 20.04 -8.29
N ARG A 93 10.68 19.08 -8.03
CA ARG A 93 12.07 19.40 -7.66
C ARG A 93 12.86 20.07 -8.78
N TRP A 94 12.43 19.92 -10.03
CA TRP A 94 13.02 20.62 -11.16
C TRP A 94 12.56 22.09 -11.18
N ASP A 95 11.27 22.35 -10.98
CA ASP A 95 10.72 23.71 -10.90
C ASP A 95 11.34 24.53 -9.75
N GLU A 96 11.54 23.92 -8.57
CA GLU A 96 12.19 24.57 -7.43
C GLU A 96 13.69 24.84 -7.62
N LYS A 97 14.36 24.15 -8.56
CA LYS A 97 15.78 24.37 -8.90
C LYS A 97 15.97 25.31 -10.09
N ALA A 98 14.91 25.64 -10.81
CA ALA A 98 14.92 26.50 -11.99
C ALA A 98 14.54 27.96 -11.68
N SER A 99 14.22 28.28 -10.42
CA SER A 99 14.07 29.65 -9.87
C SER A 99 15.26 30.01 -8.99
#